data_AF-A0A9X9A2W4-F1
#
_entry.id   AF-A0A9X9A2W4-F1
#
_cell.length_a   1.000
_cell.length_b   1.000
_cell.length_c   1.000
_cell.angle_alpha   90.00
_cell.angle_beta   90.00
_cell.angle_gamma   90.00
#
_symmetry.space_group_name_H-M   'P 1'
#
loop_
_entity.id
_entity.type
_entity.pdbx_description
1 polymer ?
#
loop_
_entity_poly.entity_id
_entity_poly.type
_entity_poly.pdbx_seq_one_letter_code
_entity_poly.pdbx_strand_id
1 'polypeptide(L)'
;RFSRQGYLEEAPLGINAPYAWGIKGGDGQGATFVDLEEGWLLNHEDLVGQNIEFMSGKMSNDLSHGTSVLGVVSAADNRIGNIGIAPKA
;
A
#
# COMPACT_ATOMS: atom_id res chain seq x y z
N ARG A 1 -1.87 16.22 -1.37
CA ARG A 1 -1.65 15.37 -0.16
C ARG A 1 -0.44 14.44 -0.34
N PHE A 2 -0.09 14.03 -1.57
CA PHE A 2 0.97 13.05 -1.84
C PHE A 2 1.94 13.54 -2.94
N SER A 3 2.44 14.78 -2.82
CA SER A 3 3.25 15.46 -3.86
C SER A 3 4.61 14.83 -4.17
N ARG A 4 5.00 13.77 -3.45
CA ARG A 4 6.21 12.96 -3.72
C ARG A 4 5.87 11.57 -4.28
N GLN A 5 4.60 11.27 -4.52
CA GLN A 5 4.12 10.02 -5.11
C GLN A 5 3.56 10.29 -6.52
N GLY A 6 4.41 10.81 -7.41
CA GLY A 6 4.00 11.20 -8.78
C GLY A 6 3.36 10.07 -9.58
N TYR A 7 3.65 8.80 -9.23
CA TYR A 7 3.01 7.63 -9.83
C TYR A 7 1.50 7.53 -9.55
N LEU A 8 0.98 8.21 -8.53
CA LEU A 8 -0.46 8.29 -8.25
C LEU A 8 -1.16 9.36 -9.11
N GLU A 9 -0.43 10.35 -9.62
CA GLU A 9 -0.99 11.46 -10.40
C GLU A 9 -1.57 10.98 -11.72
N GLU A 10 -2.23 11.87 -12.45
CA GLU A 10 -2.72 11.58 -13.79
C GLU A 10 -1.59 11.38 -14.82
N ALA A 11 -1.95 10.82 -15.97
CA ALA A 11 -1.02 10.74 -17.10
C ALA A 11 -0.51 12.15 -17.47
N PRO A 12 0.76 12.29 -17.87
CA PRO A 12 1.69 11.21 -18.25
C PRO A 12 2.53 10.64 -17.10
N LEU A 13 2.42 11.15 -15.88
CA LEU A 13 3.32 10.79 -14.79
C LEU A 13 2.87 9.53 -14.02
N GLY A 14 1.57 9.32 -13.90
CA GLY A 14 1.00 8.25 -13.10
C GLY A 14 -0.25 7.59 -13.68
N ILE A 15 -0.94 6.88 -12.81
CA ILE A 15 -2.09 6.02 -13.16
C ILE A 15 -3.45 6.64 -12.86
N ASN A 16 -3.48 7.89 -12.37
CA ASN A 16 -4.68 8.60 -11.91
C ASN A 16 -5.45 7.84 -10.81
N ALA A 17 -4.73 7.38 -9.78
CA ALA A 17 -5.34 6.66 -8.65
C ALA A 17 -6.42 7.49 -7.92
N PRO A 18 -6.27 8.82 -7.69
CA PRO A 18 -7.33 9.62 -7.08
C PRO A 18 -8.66 9.62 -7.82
N TYR A 19 -8.64 9.53 -9.16
CA TYR A 19 -9.87 9.37 -9.94
C TYR A 19 -10.53 8.02 -9.65
N ALA A 20 -9.75 6.93 -9.61
CA ALA A 20 -10.27 5.60 -9.30
C ALA A 20 -10.87 5.51 -7.90
N TRP A 21 -10.28 6.17 -6.89
CA TRP A 21 -10.83 6.20 -5.52
C TRP A 21 -12.23 6.84 -5.43
N GLY A 22 -12.63 7.66 -6.41
CA GLY A 22 -13.98 8.20 -6.53
C GLY A 22 -15.02 7.18 -7.04
N ILE A 23 -14.57 6.01 -7.51
CA ILE A 23 -15.41 4.92 -8.01
C ILE A 23 -15.53 3.86 -6.91
N LYS A 24 -16.73 3.31 -6.69
CA LYS A 24 -16.96 2.28 -5.68
C LYS A 24 -16.01 1.08 -5.87
N GLY A 25 -15.21 0.78 -4.85
CA GLY A 25 -14.21 -0.30 -4.86
C GLY A 25 -12.90 0.05 -5.57
N GLY A 26 -12.78 1.25 -6.17
CA GLY A 26 -11.56 1.67 -6.85
C GLY A 26 -10.41 2.04 -5.90
N ASP A 27 -10.67 2.13 -4.60
CA ASP A 27 -9.67 2.23 -3.53
C ASP A 27 -9.23 0.87 -2.97
N GLY A 28 -9.67 -0.23 -3.59
CA GLY A 28 -9.34 -1.59 -3.18
C GLY A 28 -10.34 -2.24 -2.22
N GLN A 29 -11.38 -1.52 -1.76
CA GLN A 29 -12.35 -2.09 -0.82
C GLN A 29 -12.97 -3.39 -1.35
N GLY A 30 -12.78 -4.47 -0.60
CA GLY A 30 -13.31 -5.81 -0.91
C GLY A 30 -12.41 -6.66 -1.82
N ALA A 31 -11.25 -6.14 -2.21
CA ALA A 31 -10.17 -6.96 -2.76
C ALA A 31 -9.29 -7.49 -1.62
N THR A 32 -8.56 -8.57 -1.89
CA THR A 32 -7.50 -9.06 -1.01
C THR A 32 -6.19 -9.02 -1.80
N PHE A 33 -5.21 -8.33 -1.26
CA PHE A 33 -3.86 -8.31 -1.80
C PHE A 33 -2.96 -9.26 -1.00
N VAL A 34 -2.15 -10.05 -1.70
CA VAL A 34 -1.15 -10.95 -1.10
C VAL A 34 0.20 -10.54 -1.64
N ASP A 35 1.10 -10.20 -0.72
CA ASP A 35 2.48 -9.86 -1.04
C ASP A 35 3.40 -11.05 -0.74
N LEU A 36 4.25 -11.43 -1.71
CA LEU A 36 5.13 -12.59 -1.62
C LEU A 36 6.59 -12.14 -1.76
N GLU A 37 7.20 -11.86 -0.61
CA GLU A 37 8.51 -11.22 -0.49
C GLU A 37 9.34 -11.93 0.60
N GLU A 38 10.53 -11.41 0.89
CA GLU A 38 11.42 -11.97 1.91
C GLU A 38 11.14 -11.46 3.34
N GLY A 39 10.62 -10.24 3.49
CA GLY A 39 10.39 -9.67 4.81
C GLY A 39 9.58 -8.36 4.86
N TRP A 40 8.89 -8.14 5.98
CA TRP A 40 7.97 -7.01 6.19
C TRP A 40 8.01 -6.49 7.62
N LEU A 41 7.92 -5.17 7.77
CA LEU A 41 7.71 -4.47 9.03
C LEU A 41 6.20 -4.25 9.22
N LEU A 42 5.49 -5.30 9.64
CA LEU A 42 4.01 -5.31 9.71
C LEU A 42 3.42 -4.33 10.74
N ASN A 43 4.23 -3.82 11.66
CA ASN A 43 3.83 -2.80 12.65
C ASN A 43 4.19 -1.36 12.22
N HIS A 44 4.58 -1.14 10.96
CA HIS A 44 4.82 0.20 10.42
C HIS A 44 3.55 1.08 10.54
N GLU A 45 3.70 2.37 10.82
CA GLU A 45 2.60 3.29 11.13
C GLU A 45 1.55 3.40 10.00
N ASP A 46 1.98 3.27 8.75
CA ASP A 46 1.11 3.28 7.57
C ASP A 46 0.53 1.91 7.21
N LEU A 47 0.93 0.83 7.89
CA LEU A 47 0.48 -0.54 7.59
C LEU A 47 -0.28 -1.21 8.75
N VAL A 48 -0.03 -0.80 9.99
CA VAL A 48 -0.61 -1.44 11.18
C VAL A 48 -2.15 -1.44 11.18
N GLY A 49 -2.77 -0.42 10.56
CA GLY A 49 -4.23 -0.34 10.43
C GLY A 49 -4.85 -1.31 9.42
N GLN A 50 -4.04 -1.91 8.54
CA GLN A 50 -4.49 -2.87 7.54
C GLN A 50 -4.65 -4.29 8.10
N ASN A 51 -4.17 -4.56 9.33
CA ASN A 51 -4.24 -5.88 9.97
C ASN A 51 -3.63 -7.01 9.11
N ILE A 52 -2.47 -6.75 8.51
CA ILE A 52 -1.79 -7.69 7.61
C ILE A 52 -1.33 -8.92 8.39
N GLU A 53 -1.72 -10.10 7.95
CA GLU A 53 -1.36 -11.38 8.57
C GLU A 53 -0.17 -12.01 7.86
N PHE A 54 0.84 -12.43 8.65
CA PHE A 54 1.92 -13.27 8.12
C PHE A 54 1.39 -14.69 7.87
N MET A 55 1.28 -15.07 6.60
CA MET A 55 0.66 -16.34 6.23
C MET A 55 1.56 -17.57 6.45
N SER A 56 2.81 -17.53 5.99
CA SER A 56 3.70 -18.70 6.00
C SER A 56 5.14 -18.33 5.65
N GLY A 57 6.08 -19.25 5.95
CA GLY A 57 7.48 -19.14 5.58
C GLY A 57 8.37 -18.64 6.72
N LYS A 58 9.51 -18.05 6.35
CA LYS A 58 10.46 -17.45 7.29
C LYS A 58 10.66 -15.99 6.93
N MET A 59 10.47 -15.12 7.91
CA MET A 59 10.78 -13.70 7.80
C MET A 59 12.31 -13.49 7.71
N SER A 60 12.77 -12.84 6.65
CA SER A 60 14.13 -12.33 6.54
C SER A 60 14.36 -11.17 7.52
N ASN A 61 15.63 -10.85 7.80
CA ASN A 61 15.97 -9.66 8.57
C ASN A 61 15.97 -8.40 7.70
N ASP A 62 15.98 -8.52 6.37
CA ASP A 62 15.73 -7.39 5.48
C ASP A 62 14.22 -7.20 5.32
N LEU A 63 13.71 -6.19 6.01
CA LEU A 63 12.28 -5.85 6.01
C LEU A 63 11.96 -4.75 5.00
N SER A 64 12.96 -4.11 4.40
CA SER A 64 12.79 -2.85 3.68
C SER A 64 12.04 -3.02 2.36
N HIS A 65 12.37 -4.07 1.61
CA HIS A 65 11.80 -4.33 0.29
C HIS A 65 10.29 -4.61 0.37
N GLY A 66 9.88 -5.66 1.09
CA GLY A 66 8.47 -6.02 1.21
C GLY A 66 7.62 -4.94 1.89
N THR A 67 8.15 -4.25 2.90
CA THR A 67 7.45 -3.11 3.51
C THR A 67 7.20 -1.99 2.49
N SER A 68 8.15 -1.73 1.60
CA SER A 68 8.00 -0.72 0.55
C SER A 68 6.95 -1.15 -0.48
N VAL A 69 6.93 -2.43 -0.87
CA VAL A 69 5.91 -2.99 -1.78
C VAL A 69 4.52 -2.87 -1.17
N LEU A 70 4.33 -3.31 0.07
CA LEU A 70 3.08 -3.10 0.82
C LEU A 70 2.71 -1.62 0.89
N GLY A 71 3.68 -0.73 1.12
CA GLY A 71 3.44 0.72 1.17
C GLY A 71 2.96 1.31 -0.16
N VAL A 72 3.47 0.82 -1.30
CA VAL A 72 3.02 1.27 -2.63
C VAL A 72 1.55 0.88 -2.87
N VAL A 73 1.13 -0.30 -2.41
CA VAL A 73 -0.22 -0.82 -2.69
C VAL A 73 -1.23 -0.45 -1.61
N SER A 74 -0.95 -0.75 -0.33
CA SER A 74 -1.93 -0.75 0.76
C SER A 74 -1.56 0.17 1.94
N ALA A 75 -0.64 1.13 1.79
CA ALA A 75 -0.45 2.14 2.84
C ALA A 75 -1.75 2.87 3.16
N ALA A 76 -2.07 2.97 4.45
CA ALA A 76 -3.33 3.50 4.94
C ALA A 76 -3.47 5.00 4.66
N ASP A 77 -4.71 5.45 4.41
CA ASP A 77 -5.00 6.87 4.22
C ASP A 77 -5.09 7.65 5.56
N ASN A 78 -4.03 7.59 6.38
CA ASN A 78 -4.04 8.02 7.80
C ASN A 78 -3.47 9.44 8.04
N ARG A 79 -2.99 10.14 6.99
CA ARG A 79 -2.31 11.47 7.02
C ARG A 79 -0.89 11.44 7.59
N ILE A 80 -0.31 10.27 7.74
CA ILE A 80 1.11 10.05 8.01
C ILE A 80 1.73 9.56 6.70
N GLY A 81 3.03 9.77 6.53
CA GLY A 81 3.81 9.19 5.44
C GLY A 81 3.17 9.32 4.04
N ASN A 82 2.78 8.18 3.47
CA ASN A 82 2.29 8.05 2.10
C ASN A 82 0.86 7.44 2.06
N ILE A 83 0.30 7.27 0.85
CA ILE A 83 -0.95 6.53 0.64
C ILE A 83 -0.73 5.43 -0.40
N GLY A 84 -1.34 4.27 -0.21
CA GLY A 84 -1.32 3.19 -1.19
C GLY A 84 -2.13 3.52 -2.45
N ILE A 85 -1.86 2.80 -3.54
CA ILE A 85 -2.70 2.81 -4.74
C ILE A 85 -4.11 2.29 -4.42
N ALA A 86 -4.20 1.28 -3.57
CA ALA A 86 -5.42 0.63 -3.11
C ALA A 86 -5.45 0.63 -1.57
N PRO A 87 -5.63 1.80 -0.92
CA PRO A 87 -5.44 1.95 0.52
C PRO A 87 -6.49 1.23 1.39
N LYS A 88 -7.49 0.56 0.78
CA LYS A 88 -8.50 -0.27 1.46
C LYS A 88 -8.51 -1.74 1.00
N ALA A 89 -7.47 -2.17 0.28
CA ALA A 89 -7.24 -3.58 -0.05
C ALA A 89 -6.47 -4.29 1.07
#